data_AF-A0A2P8PVR2-F1
#
_entry.id   AF-A0A2P8PVR2-F1
#
_cell.length_a   1.000
_cell.length_b   1.000
_cell.length_c   1.000
_cell.angle_alpha   90.00
_cell.angle_beta   90.00
_cell.angle_gamma   90.00
#
_symmetry.space_group_name_H-M   'P 1'
#
loop_
_entity.id
_entity.type
_entity.pdbx_description
1 polymer ?
#
loop_
_entity_poly.entity_id
_entity_poly.type
_entity_poly.pdbx_seq_one_letter_code
_entity_poly.pdbx_strand_id
1 'polypeptide(L)'
;MNLHDVALRLPDTAEVLDRCGSLAVLHAILQPDPARRGCTLTAAQEGTQAARLLHPDGRWLSVGFSGAEAEAEAGTAGGTGGGALLHWHQVPGKGRPGVLDDVPKSLWRILEDVSCDCLGDPRLMAAAIWREPGDDTWRATDDSAPGAAPSLLRCLTGRSPERARRFAFKHYGTRAGREAVHHLMALRTDRGPGPGASAGTASAAPTAGPAARAFPAAGRLPSPATLRRSSELFRRRDASGLITTAAFRHRAGHDQQHFTDLAAEVDGDMVAIGGGATAVDAPQGALLTASYPADDGSAWLASSKDHNIPQPHRLTAFAIGMRIDGVSRDRLAGELLTVVRNRSRHAAHPFASARVPEGHTLIGGGFRVNWRDPRGGHTEGNLATASFPRAGGAWTARSKDHRVSSPCTIDAYAVCLKSSFVVDGVRYTVDVRTDFAESDGGPVPHPSAVLPLPASGHVLTGIGAEALPTEPGSLLWQLEPTADGTGPGVRSGSKDHGEWSPDTLCAWVLGIRLIRS
;
A
#
# COMPACT_ATOMS: atom_id res chain seq x y z
N MET A 1 -7.15 -7.63 -1.75
CA MET A 1 -8.56 -7.72 -1.42
C MET A 1 -9.23 -8.31 -2.65
N ASN A 2 -9.57 -9.59 -2.61
CA ASN A 2 -10.44 -10.22 -3.60
C ASN A 2 -11.91 -9.90 -3.26
N LEU A 3 -12.89 -10.37 -4.04
CA LEU A 3 -14.29 -10.03 -3.76
C LEU A 3 -14.85 -10.75 -2.53
N HIS A 4 -14.35 -11.93 -2.20
CA HIS A 4 -14.72 -12.65 -1.00
C HIS A 4 -14.26 -11.89 0.27
N ASP A 5 -13.05 -11.32 0.27
CA ASP A 5 -12.54 -10.42 1.33
C ASP A 5 -13.43 -9.17 1.51
N VAL A 6 -14.09 -8.72 0.44
CA VAL A 6 -15.01 -7.57 0.48
C VAL A 6 -16.35 -8.00 1.04
N ALA A 7 -16.93 -9.09 0.53
CA ALA A 7 -18.20 -9.64 0.98
C ALA A 7 -18.19 -9.89 2.51
N LEU A 8 -17.11 -10.50 3.03
CA LEU A 8 -16.88 -10.72 4.47
C LEU A 8 -16.71 -9.43 5.30
N ARG A 9 -16.65 -8.24 4.68
CA ARG A 9 -16.41 -6.94 5.32
C ARG A 9 -17.45 -5.88 4.96
N LEU A 10 -18.42 -6.20 4.11
CA LEU A 10 -19.55 -5.31 3.85
C LEU A 10 -20.51 -5.38 5.05
N PRO A 11 -21.03 -4.24 5.52
CA PRO A 11 -22.06 -4.19 6.56
C PRO A 11 -23.42 -4.61 5.98
N ASP A 12 -24.52 -4.42 6.71
CA ASP A 12 -25.85 -4.61 6.14
C ASP A 12 -26.17 -3.68 4.96
N THR A 13 -27.20 -4.03 4.19
CA THR A 13 -27.57 -3.32 2.95
C THR A 13 -28.01 -1.88 3.23
N ALA A 14 -28.65 -1.60 4.37
CA ALA A 14 -29.01 -0.25 4.78
C ALA A 14 -27.78 0.60 5.11
N GLU A 15 -26.75 0.03 5.75
CA GLU A 15 -25.49 0.74 5.99
C GLU A 15 -24.67 0.93 4.70
N VAL A 16 -24.69 -0.01 3.74
CA VAL A 16 -24.08 0.23 2.42
C VAL A 16 -24.79 1.38 1.69
N LEU A 17 -26.12 1.44 1.74
CA LEU A 17 -26.94 2.52 1.18
C LEU A 17 -26.65 3.88 1.83
N ASP A 18 -26.57 3.96 3.16
CA ASP A 18 -26.17 5.16 3.92
C ASP A 18 -24.78 5.65 3.48
N ARG A 19 -23.80 4.74 3.38
CA ARG A 19 -22.44 5.05 2.88
C ARG A 19 -22.45 5.56 1.44
N CYS A 20 -23.26 4.98 0.55
CA CYS A 20 -23.47 5.49 -0.81
C CYS A 20 -24.11 6.89 -0.83
N GLY A 21 -25.05 7.17 0.08
CA GLY A 21 -25.67 8.48 0.28
C GLY A 21 -24.66 9.55 0.68
N SER A 22 -23.88 9.31 1.74
CA SER A 22 -22.84 10.26 2.19
C SER A 22 -21.78 10.53 1.12
N LEU A 23 -21.40 9.52 0.33
CA LEU A 23 -20.50 9.68 -0.82
C LEU A 23 -21.13 10.51 -1.95
N ALA A 24 -22.39 10.27 -2.30
CA ALA A 24 -23.08 11.06 -3.33
C ALA A 24 -23.20 12.54 -2.93
N VAL A 25 -23.52 12.85 -1.67
CA VAL A 25 -23.55 14.24 -1.18
C VAL A 25 -22.16 14.86 -1.18
N LEU A 26 -21.12 14.14 -0.74
CA LEU A 26 -19.73 14.64 -0.81
C LEU A 26 -19.32 14.99 -2.24
N HIS A 27 -19.69 14.13 -3.19
CA HIS A 27 -19.38 14.33 -4.60
C HIS A 27 -20.20 15.44 -5.25
N ALA A 28 -21.44 15.68 -4.81
CA ALA A 28 -22.26 16.81 -5.26
C ALA A 28 -21.75 18.17 -4.72
N ILE A 29 -21.21 18.21 -3.49
CA ILE A 29 -20.57 19.41 -2.93
C ILE A 29 -19.30 19.77 -3.70
N LEU A 30 -18.47 18.77 -4.04
CA LEU A 30 -17.19 18.97 -4.71
C LEU A 30 -17.31 19.14 -6.24
N GLN A 31 -18.39 18.63 -6.84
CA GLN A 31 -18.70 18.79 -8.25
C GLN A 31 -20.20 19.08 -8.45
N PRO A 32 -20.58 20.36 -8.54
CA PRO A 32 -21.96 20.76 -8.74
C PRO A 32 -22.57 20.26 -10.05
N ASP A 33 -21.78 20.13 -11.13
CA ASP A 33 -22.23 19.61 -12.44
C ASP A 33 -22.56 18.10 -12.35
N PRO A 34 -23.84 17.69 -12.46
CA PRO A 34 -24.22 16.28 -12.36
C PRO A 34 -23.51 15.36 -13.37
N ALA A 35 -23.19 15.86 -14.57
CA ALA A 35 -22.55 15.08 -15.62
C ALA A 35 -21.08 14.74 -15.32
N ARG A 36 -20.48 15.40 -14.32
CA ARG A 36 -19.07 15.22 -13.92
C ARG A 36 -18.91 14.57 -12.55
N ARG A 37 -20.00 14.13 -11.92
CA ARG A 37 -19.94 13.57 -10.56
C ARG A 37 -19.39 12.15 -10.54
N GLY A 38 -18.31 11.95 -9.77
CA GLY A 38 -17.73 10.64 -9.50
C GLY A 38 -18.56 9.71 -8.61
N CYS A 39 -19.65 10.21 -8.02
CA CYS A 39 -20.60 9.42 -7.27
C CYS A 39 -21.98 10.08 -7.38
N THR A 40 -22.99 9.31 -7.77
CA THR A 40 -24.39 9.71 -7.77
C THR A 40 -25.24 8.65 -7.08
N LEU A 41 -26.34 9.07 -6.46
CA LEU A 41 -27.38 8.20 -5.93
C LEU A 41 -28.71 8.65 -6.55
N THR A 42 -29.43 7.72 -7.17
CA THR A 42 -30.71 7.94 -7.83
C THR A 42 -31.75 6.99 -7.25
N ALA A 43 -32.94 7.51 -6.97
CA ALA A 43 -34.13 6.66 -6.86
C ALA A 43 -34.59 6.31 -8.28
N ALA A 44 -34.84 5.03 -8.54
CA ALA A 44 -35.51 4.57 -9.74
C ALA A 44 -37.03 4.55 -9.50
N GLN A 45 -37.80 4.10 -10.49
CA GLN A 45 -39.24 3.87 -10.30
C GLN A 45 -39.46 2.65 -9.38
N GLU A 46 -40.66 2.52 -8.80
CA GLU A 46 -41.06 1.36 -7.99
C GLU A 46 -40.18 1.03 -6.75
N GLY A 47 -39.48 2.05 -6.21
CA GLY A 47 -38.85 1.97 -4.89
C GLY A 47 -37.44 1.36 -4.86
N THR A 48 -36.86 1.01 -6.01
CA THR A 48 -35.45 0.62 -6.09
C THR A 48 -34.52 1.85 -6.01
N GLN A 49 -33.35 1.67 -5.41
CA GLN A 49 -32.32 2.72 -5.32
C GLN A 49 -31.03 2.25 -5.98
N ALA A 50 -30.36 3.14 -6.71
CA ALA A 50 -29.11 2.84 -7.39
C ALA A 50 -28.06 3.91 -7.13
N ALA A 51 -26.86 3.50 -6.72
CA ALA A 51 -25.68 4.35 -6.67
C ALA A 51 -24.73 4.01 -7.82
N ARG A 52 -24.23 5.02 -8.51
CA ARG A 52 -23.17 4.89 -9.52
C ARG A 52 -21.91 5.57 -9.01
N LEU A 53 -20.81 4.84 -8.97
CA LEU A 53 -19.52 5.33 -8.48
C LEU A 53 -18.47 5.17 -9.58
N LEU A 54 -18.05 6.30 -10.15
CA LEU A 54 -17.06 6.38 -11.23
C LEU A 54 -15.65 6.54 -10.63
N HIS A 55 -14.75 5.67 -11.03
CA HIS A 55 -13.33 5.73 -10.69
C HIS A 55 -12.58 6.68 -11.66
N PRO A 56 -11.47 7.34 -11.26
CA PRO A 56 -10.75 8.29 -12.12
C PRO A 56 -10.16 7.72 -13.41
N ASP A 57 -10.14 6.40 -13.60
CA ASP A 57 -9.76 5.73 -14.86
C ASP A 57 -10.95 5.42 -15.78
N GLY A 58 -12.12 6.03 -15.52
CA GLY A 58 -13.31 5.91 -16.36
C GLY A 58 -14.15 4.64 -16.10
N ARG A 59 -13.75 3.77 -15.17
CA ARG A 59 -14.52 2.57 -14.81
C ARG A 59 -15.56 2.87 -13.73
N TRP A 60 -16.76 2.31 -13.86
CA TRP A 60 -17.82 2.45 -12.86
C TRP A 60 -18.10 1.17 -12.07
N LEU A 61 -18.58 1.38 -10.84
CA LEU A 61 -19.29 0.41 -10.01
C LEU A 61 -20.75 0.86 -9.92
N SER A 62 -21.67 -0.05 -10.21
CA SER A 62 -23.09 0.13 -9.90
C SER A 62 -23.42 -0.64 -8.62
N VAL A 63 -24.15 0.00 -7.72
CA VAL A 63 -24.69 -0.59 -6.50
C VAL A 63 -26.20 -0.39 -6.51
N GLY A 64 -26.96 -1.46 -6.73
CA GLY A 64 -28.42 -1.42 -6.70
C GLY A 64 -28.99 -2.07 -5.45
N PHE A 65 -30.14 -1.58 -5.01
CA PHE A 65 -30.86 -2.01 -3.80
C PHE A 65 -32.34 -2.23 -4.13
N SER A 66 -32.91 -3.36 -3.69
CA SER A 66 -34.37 -3.55 -3.69
C SER A 66 -34.99 -2.89 -2.45
N GLY A 67 -36.15 -2.25 -2.64
CA GLY A 67 -36.87 -1.59 -1.56
C GLY A 67 -37.60 -2.60 -0.66
N ALA A 68 -37.49 -2.46 0.66
CA ALA A 68 -38.20 -3.31 1.62
C ALA A 68 -39.74 -3.19 1.52
N GLU A 69 -40.24 -2.09 0.98
CA GLU A 69 -41.69 -1.85 0.79
C GLU A 69 -42.29 -2.71 -0.33
N ALA A 70 -41.49 -3.17 -1.31
CA ALA A 70 -41.95 -4.03 -2.40
C ALA A 70 -42.24 -5.48 -1.95
N GLU A 71 -41.69 -5.92 -0.81
CA GLU A 71 -41.95 -7.25 -0.24
C GLU A 71 -43.09 -7.24 0.79
N ALA A 72 -43.57 -6.07 1.21
CA ALA A 72 -44.74 -5.96 2.07
C ALA A 72 -46.03 -6.44 1.38
N GLU A 73 -46.14 -6.29 0.05
CA GLU A 73 -47.24 -6.87 -0.74
C GLU A 73 -47.10 -8.40 -0.93
N ALA A 74 -45.92 -8.98 -0.67
CA ALA A 74 -45.67 -10.43 -0.78
C ALA A 74 -45.93 -11.21 0.53
N GLY A 75 -46.31 -10.53 1.62
CA GLY A 75 -46.95 -11.16 2.78
C GLY A 75 -46.03 -11.86 3.81
N THR A 76 -44.71 -11.70 3.73
CA THR A 76 -43.77 -12.25 4.74
C THR A 76 -43.32 -11.19 5.74
N ALA A 77 -43.95 -11.16 6.92
CA ALA A 77 -43.54 -10.28 8.01
C ALA A 77 -42.28 -10.81 8.73
N GLY A 78 -41.19 -10.02 8.74
CA GLY A 78 -40.04 -10.28 9.63
C GLY A 78 -38.68 -9.71 9.23
N GLY A 79 -38.44 -9.36 7.96
CA GLY A 79 -37.14 -8.90 7.47
C GLY A 79 -37.08 -7.39 7.19
N THR A 80 -36.15 -6.67 7.83
CA THR A 80 -35.88 -5.24 7.56
C THR A 80 -34.75 -5.00 6.55
N GLY A 81 -34.33 -6.04 5.82
CA GLY A 81 -33.19 -6.00 4.90
C GLY A 81 -33.58 -6.27 3.46
N GLY A 82 -33.75 -5.21 2.66
CA GLY A 82 -33.82 -5.32 1.20
C GLY A 82 -32.51 -5.86 0.62
N GLY A 83 -32.61 -6.56 -0.50
CA GLY A 83 -31.47 -7.15 -1.20
C GLY A 83 -30.61 -6.11 -1.90
N ALA A 84 -29.36 -6.47 -2.21
CA ALA A 84 -28.43 -5.56 -2.88
C ALA A 84 -27.48 -6.29 -3.83
N LEU A 85 -27.09 -5.59 -4.90
CA LEU A 85 -26.20 -6.08 -5.95
C LEU A 85 -25.13 -5.02 -6.28
N LEU A 86 -23.87 -5.36 -6.05
CA LEU A 86 -22.69 -4.61 -6.49
C LEU A 86 -22.12 -5.30 -7.72
N HIS A 87 -22.01 -4.61 -8.85
CA HIS A 87 -21.55 -5.21 -10.10
C HIS A 87 -20.56 -4.32 -10.88
N TRP A 88 -19.59 -4.99 -11.51
CA TRP A 88 -18.53 -4.36 -12.31
C TRP A 88 -18.71 -4.69 -13.79
N HIS A 89 -18.41 -3.71 -14.65
CA HIS A 89 -18.45 -3.85 -16.10
C HIS A 89 -17.05 -3.64 -16.70
N GLN A 90 -16.73 -4.38 -17.76
CA GLN A 90 -15.61 -4.05 -18.62
C GLN A 90 -16.03 -3.09 -19.74
N VAL A 91 -15.05 -2.54 -20.46
CA VAL A 91 -15.26 -1.89 -21.76
C VAL A 91 -16.00 -2.87 -22.70
N PRO A 92 -16.96 -2.40 -23.53
CA PRO A 92 -17.68 -3.26 -24.48
C PRO A 92 -16.76 -4.20 -25.26
N GLY A 93 -17.13 -5.48 -25.33
CA GLY A 93 -16.36 -6.53 -26.02
C GLY A 93 -15.30 -7.27 -25.19
N LYS A 94 -15.21 -7.06 -23.86
CA LYS A 94 -14.28 -7.80 -22.96
C LYS A 94 -14.92 -8.49 -21.75
N GLY A 95 -16.24 -8.57 -21.67
CA GLY A 95 -16.93 -9.26 -20.57
C GLY A 95 -16.81 -10.79 -20.62
N ARG A 96 -17.22 -11.46 -19.55
CA ARG A 96 -17.18 -12.93 -19.43
C ARG A 96 -18.60 -13.51 -19.57
N PRO A 97 -18.81 -14.55 -20.39
CA PRO A 97 -20.01 -15.39 -20.26
C PRO A 97 -20.06 -16.03 -18.86
N GLY A 98 -21.26 -16.16 -18.27
CA GLY A 98 -21.48 -16.90 -17.02
C GLY A 98 -21.69 -16.05 -15.75
N VAL A 99 -21.16 -14.82 -15.67
CA VAL A 99 -21.23 -14.02 -14.43
C VAL A 99 -22.66 -13.66 -14.01
N LEU A 100 -23.60 -13.59 -14.96
CA LEU A 100 -25.02 -13.40 -14.66
C LEU A 100 -25.70 -14.69 -14.15
N ASP A 101 -25.21 -15.86 -14.55
CA ASP A 101 -25.78 -17.16 -14.14
C ASP A 101 -25.49 -17.46 -12.66
N ASP A 102 -24.43 -16.87 -12.09
CA ASP A 102 -24.10 -16.90 -10.67
C ASP A 102 -24.99 -15.98 -9.81
N VAL A 103 -25.63 -14.95 -10.41
CA VAL A 103 -26.43 -13.96 -9.67
C VAL A 103 -27.87 -14.46 -9.50
N PRO A 104 -28.39 -14.56 -8.25
CA PRO A 104 -29.74 -15.00 -7.99
C PRO A 104 -30.82 -14.22 -8.74
N LYS A 105 -31.81 -14.95 -9.27
CA LYS A 105 -32.94 -14.39 -10.03
C LYS A 105 -33.78 -13.38 -9.23
N SER A 106 -33.79 -13.51 -7.90
CA SER A 106 -34.37 -12.55 -6.94
C SER A 106 -33.83 -11.12 -7.13
N LEU A 107 -32.59 -10.98 -7.63
CA LEU A 107 -31.92 -9.69 -7.81
C LEU A 107 -31.91 -9.21 -9.27
N TRP A 108 -32.48 -9.96 -10.22
CA TRP A 108 -32.47 -9.57 -11.64
C TRP A 108 -33.27 -8.29 -11.92
N ARG A 109 -34.33 -8.00 -11.15
CA ARG A 109 -35.07 -6.72 -11.23
C ARG A 109 -34.17 -5.50 -10.99
N ILE A 110 -33.14 -5.64 -10.14
CA ILE A 110 -32.14 -4.57 -9.91
C ILE A 110 -31.31 -4.30 -11.18
N LEU A 111 -31.11 -5.31 -12.03
CA LEU A 111 -30.42 -5.14 -13.32
C LEU A 111 -31.35 -4.54 -14.38
N GLU A 112 -32.65 -4.84 -14.34
CA GLU A 112 -33.65 -4.31 -15.28
C GLU A 112 -33.88 -2.79 -15.08
N ASP A 113 -33.94 -2.32 -13.83
CA ASP A 113 -34.19 -0.89 -13.50
C ASP A 113 -32.98 0.04 -13.79
N VAL A 114 -31.75 -0.48 -13.78
CA VAL A 114 -30.52 0.34 -13.84
C VAL A 114 -30.15 0.68 -15.28
N SER A 115 -31.00 1.47 -15.95
CA SER A 115 -30.84 1.98 -17.32
C SER A 115 -29.39 2.39 -17.66
N CYS A 116 -28.67 1.45 -18.27
CA CYS A 116 -27.30 1.59 -18.75
C CYS A 116 -27.29 1.20 -20.22
N ASP A 117 -26.56 1.94 -21.05
CA ASP A 117 -26.32 1.59 -22.47
C ASP A 117 -25.68 0.19 -22.64
N CYS A 118 -25.21 -0.40 -21.53
CA CYS A 118 -24.65 -1.74 -21.42
C CYS A 118 -25.67 -2.87 -21.16
N LEU A 119 -26.93 -2.59 -20.77
CA LEU A 119 -27.93 -3.64 -20.50
C LEU A 119 -28.38 -4.41 -21.76
N GLY A 120 -28.08 -3.89 -22.95
CA GLY A 120 -28.30 -4.61 -24.21
C GLY A 120 -27.47 -5.89 -24.37
N ASP A 121 -26.40 -6.07 -23.58
CA ASP A 121 -25.65 -7.33 -23.53
C ASP A 121 -25.22 -7.69 -22.09
N PRO A 122 -25.93 -8.61 -21.39
CA PRO A 122 -25.56 -9.07 -20.05
C PRO A 122 -24.18 -9.74 -19.98
N ARG A 123 -23.56 -10.13 -21.12
CA ARG A 123 -22.20 -10.69 -21.17
C ARG A 123 -21.12 -9.68 -20.79
N LEU A 124 -21.45 -8.40 -20.59
CA LEU A 124 -20.52 -7.34 -20.20
C LEU A 124 -20.23 -7.28 -18.69
N MET A 125 -20.95 -8.04 -17.85
CA MET A 125 -20.67 -8.13 -16.41
C MET A 125 -19.35 -8.88 -16.17
N ALA A 126 -18.50 -8.32 -15.31
CA ALA A 126 -17.13 -8.77 -15.09
C ALA A 126 -16.92 -9.45 -13.72
N ALA A 127 -17.77 -9.11 -12.76
CA ALA A 127 -17.86 -9.72 -11.43
C ALA A 127 -19.10 -9.17 -10.68
N ALA A 128 -19.51 -9.85 -9.61
CA ALA A 128 -20.56 -9.38 -8.71
C ALA A 128 -20.28 -9.69 -7.22
N ILE A 129 -20.83 -8.87 -6.33
CA ILE A 129 -21.08 -9.18 -4.91
C ILE A 129 -22.56 -8.91 -4.65
N TRP A 130 -23.25 -9.81 -3.97
CA TRP A 130 -24.68 -9.67 -3.71
C TRP A 130 -25.07 -10.14 -2.32
N ARG A 131 -26.27 -9.74 -1.90
CA ARG A 131 -26.96 -10.24 -0.70
C ARG A 131 -28.45 -10.28 -1.01
N GLU A 132 -29.06 -11.45 -0.86
CA GLU A 132 -30.50 -11.60 -1.11
C GLU A 132 -31.32 -11.01 0.05
N PRO A 133 -32.61 -10.67 -0.17
CA PRO A 133 -33.51 -10.33 0.92
C PRO A 133 -33.53 -11.47 1.96
N GLY A 134 -33.37 -11.12 3.23
CA GLY A 134 -33.31 -12.09 4.34
C GLY A 134 -31.97 -12.83 4.54
N ASP A 135 -31.00 -12.75 3.62
CA ASP A 135 -29.63 -13.24 3.88
C ASP A 135 -29.00 -12.45 5.03
N ASP A 136 -28.14 -13.08 5.83
CA ASP A 136 -27.29 -12.44 6.84
C ASP A 136 -25.91 -12.02 6.30
N THR A 137 -25.48 -12.62 5.19
CA THR A 137 -24.13 -12.60 4.64
C THR A 137 -24.10 -12.17 3.18
N TRP A 138 -23.01 -11.55 2.75
CA TRP A 138 -22.78 -11.25 1.34
C TRP A 138 -22.08 -12.41 0.65
N ARG A 139 -22.46 -12.67 -0.60
CA ARG A 139 -21.87 -13.67 -1.50
C ARG A 139 -21.16 -12.95 -2.65
N ALA A 140 -20.22 -13.61 -3.30
CA ALA A 140 -19.43 -13.03 -4.39
C ALA A 140 -19.04 -14.09 -5.43
N THR A 141 -18.86 -13.66 -6.68
CA THR A 141 -18.28 -14.50 -7.74
C THR A 141 -16.81 -14.81 -7.43
N ASP A 142 -16.31 -15.98 -7.86
CA ASP A 142 -14.97 -16.53 -7.55
C ASP A 142 -13.77 -15.67 -8.00
N ASP A 143 -13.98 -14.68 -8.87
CA ASP A 143 -12.92 -13.85 -9.41
C ASP A 143 -12.38 -12.75 -8.47
N SER A 144 -11.12 -12.38 -8.69
CA SER A 144 -10.68 -11.02 -8.37
C SER A 144 -11.31 -10.03 -9.35
N ALA A 145 -12.24 -9.16 -8.90
CA ALA A 145 -12.91 -8.21 -9.79
C ALA A 145 -11.90 -7.47 -10.70
N PRO A 146 -12.04 -7.61 -12.03
CA PRO A 146 -11.11 -6.99 -12.98
C PRO A 146 -11.14 -5.46 -12.87
N GLY A 147 -10.19 -4.90 -12.12
CA GLY A 147 -10.10 -3.45 -11.97
C GLY A 147 -11.04 -2.82 -10.94
N ALA A 148 -11.62 -3.57 -10.00
CA ALA A 148 -12.29 -2.96 -8.86
C ALA A 148 -11.26 -2.14 -8.06
N ALA A 149 -11.39 -0.82 -8.13
CA ALA A 149 -10.50 0.09 -7.43
C ALA A 149 -10.49 -0.20 -5.92
N PRO A 150 -9.35 -0.61 -5.32
CA PRO A 150 -9.33 -0.98 -3.91
C PRO A 150 -9.67 0.19 -2.97
N SER A 151 -9.55 1.44 -3.44
CA SER A 151 -10.00 2.66 -2.78
C SER A 151 -11.52 2.71 -2.61
N LEU A 152 -12.27 2.35 -3.64
CA LEU A 152 -13.73 2.40 -3.70
C LEU A 152 -14.36 1.38 -2.73
N LEU A 153 -13.93 0.12 -2.85
CA LEU A 153 -14.36 -0.97 -1.96
C LEU A 153 -14.02 -0.69 -0.48
N ARG A 154 -12.91 0.01 -0.20
CA ARG A 154 -12.53 0.43 1.16
C ARG A 154 -13.43 1.53 1.73
N CYS A 155 -14.19 2.26 0.91
CA CYS A 155 -15.22 3.19 1.38
C CYS A 155 -16.51 2.45 1.75
N LEU A 156 -16.90 1.43 0.95
CA LEU A 156 -18.09 0.61 1.23
C LEU A 156 -17.89 -0.36 2.40
N THR A 157 -16.66 -0.79 2.69
CA THR A 157 -16.30 -1.68 3.82
C THR A 157 -15.86 -0.94 5.10
N GLY A 158 -16.00 0.38 5.22
CA GLY A 158 -15.85 1.05 6.52
C GLY A 158 -15.97 2.58 6.52
N ARG A 159 -16.63 3.13 7.55
CA ARG A 159 -16.97 4.56 7.76
C ARG A 159 -15.80 5.53 8.01
N SER A 160 -14.61 5.34 7.43
CA SER A 160 -13.52 6.30 7.66
C SER A 160 -13.73 7.59 6.83
N PRO A 161 -13.89 8.78 7.45
CA PRO A 161 -14.03 10.03 6.71
C PRO A 161 -12.78 10.36 5.90
N GLU A 162 -11.60 9.94 6.36
CA GLU A 162 -10.35 10.04 5.60
C GLU A 162 -10.37 9.22 4.31
N ARG A 163 -11.06 8.06 4.27
CA ARG A 163 -11.22 7.28 3.03
C ARG A 163 -12.14 7.98 2.04
N ALA A 164 -13.30 8.46 2.49
CA ALA A 164 -14.22 9.22 1.65
C ALA A 164 -13.57 10.52 1.11
N ARG A 165 -12.85 11.25 1.97
CA ARG A 165 -12.06 12.43 1.61
C ARG A 165 -10.97 12.12 0.60
N ARG A 166 -10.22 11.01 0.77
CA ARG A 166 -9.20 10.56 -0.20
C ARG A 166 -9.83 10.14 -1.52
N PHE A 167 -10.97 9.45 -1.51
CA PHE A 167 -11.68 9.03 -2.73
C PHE A 167 -12.14 10.24 -3.55
N ALA A 168 -12.80 11.20 -2.92
CA ALA A 168 -13.26 12.42 -3.61
C ALA A 168 -12.09 13.31 -4.07
N PHE A 169 -11.01 13.40 -3.29
CA PHE A 169 -9.77 14.09 -3.71
C PHE A 169 -9.12 13.42 -4.93
N LYS A 170 -9.07 12.07 -4.98
CA LYS A 170 -8.57 11.33 -6.15
C LYS A 170 -9.43 11.54 -7.40
N HIS A 171 -10.71 11.89 -7.26
CA HIS A 171 -11.61 12.13 -8.40
C HIS A 171 -11.61 13.59 -8.88
N TYR A 172 -11.45 14.58 -7.99
CA TYR A 172 -11.60 16.01 -8.34
C TYR A 172 -10.34 16.86 -8.17
N GLY A 173 -9.27 16.35 -7.54
CA GLY A 173 -8.10 17.15 -7.14
C GLY A 173 -8.37 18.16 -6.00
N THR A 174 -9.63 18.35 -5.60
CA THR A 174 -10.03 19.31 -4.56
C THR A 174 -9.95 18.69 -3.17
N ARG A 175 -9.18 19.31 -2.26
CA ARG A 175 -9.08 18.87 -0.86
C ARG A 175 -10.30 19.31 -0.05
N ALA A 176 -11.25 18.41 0.16
CA ALA A 176 -12.32 18.63 1.13
C ALA A 176 -11.77 18.82 2.56
N GLY A 177 -12.38 19.71 3.34
CA GLY A 177 -12.02 19.94 4.75
C GLY A 177 -12.28 18.70 5.61
N ARG A 178 -11.32 18.33 6.48
CA ARG A 178 -11.39 17.08 7.24
C ARG A 178 -12.63 17.01 8.14
N GLU A 179 -12.90 18.08 8.89
CA GLU A 179 -14.05 18.17 9.80
C GLU A 179 -15.37 18.20 9.04
N ALA A 180 -15.44 18.89 7.90
CA ALA A 180 -16.63 18.90 7.05
C ALA A 180 -16.97 17.50 6.50
N VAL A 181 -15.97 16.71 6.07
CA VAL A 181 -16.21 15.31 5.67
C VAL A 181 -16.55 14.42 6.87
N HIS A 182 -15.96 14.67 8.05
CA HIS A 182 -16.31 13.95 9.27
C HIS A 182 -17.78 14.19 9.67
N HIS A 183 -18.24 15.45 9.65
CA HIS A 183 -19.64 15.79 9.90
C HIS A 183 -20.56 15.18 8.84
N LEU A 184 -20.17 15.24 7.56
CA LEU A 184 -20.97 14.66 6.47
C LEU A 184 -21.11 13.13 6.54
N MET A 185 -20.09 12.41 7.00
CA MET A 185 -20.12 10.95 7.19
C MET A 185 -20.75 10.53 8.53
N ALA A 186 -20.96 11.47 9.44
CA ALA A 186 -21.70 11.29 10.70
C ALA A 186 -23.17 11.71 10.59
N LEU A 187 -23.52 12.57 9.63
CA LEU A 187 -24.89 12.86 9.24
C LEU A 187 -25.51 11.61 8.62
N ARG A 188 -26.36 10.92 9.39
CA ARG A 188 -27.44 10.12 8.82
C ARG A 188 -28.22 11.03 7.87
N THR A 189 -28.57 10.54 6.68
CA THR A 189 -29.47 11.26 5.77
C THR A 189 -30.90 11.20 6.28
N ASP A 190 -31.18 11.97 7.33
CA ASP A 190 -32.54 12.28 7.74
C ASP A 190 -33.20 13.11 6.63
N ARG A 191 -34.29 12.60 6.05
CA ARG A 191 -34.95 13.23 4.90
C ARG A 191 -35.75 14.46 5.36
N GLY A 192 -35.14 15.64 5.30
CA GLY A 192 -35.80 16.93 5.54
C GLY A 192 -35.10 18.10 4.79
N PRO A 193 -35.84 19.11 4.28
CA PRO A 193 -35.28 20.16 3.43
C PRO A 193 -34.57 21.27 4.22
N GLY A 194 -33.50 21.85 3.64
CA GLY A 194 -32.79 23.03 4.17
C GLY A 194 -33.44 24.37 3.79
N PRO A 195 -32.70 25.48 3.58
CA PRO A 195 -31.25 25.69 3.76
C PRO A 195 -30.90 26.99 4.55
N GLY A 196 -29.61 27.31 4.70
CA GLY A 196 -29.16 28.62 5.20
C GLY A 196 -27.64 28.80 5.14
N ALA A 197 -27.16 29.77 4.35
CA ALA A 197 -25.73 29.99 4.10
C ALA A 197 -25.20 31.28 4.75
N SER A 198 -23.89 31.36 4.99
CA SER A 198 -23.08 32.53 4.61
C SER A 198 -21.57 32.23 4.74
N ALA A 199 -20.76 33.01 4.03
CA ALA A 199 -19.30 32.93 4.04
C ALA A 199 -18.71 34.20 4.70
N GLY A 200 -17.48 34.09 5.22
CA GLY A 200 -16.72 35.22 5.78
C GLY A 200 -15.22 35.04 5.52
N THR A 201 -14.55 36.10 5.05
CA THR A 201 -13.18 36.08 4.53
C THR A 201 -12.17 36.86 5.40
N ALA A 202 -10.89 36.64 5.08
CA ALA A 202 -9.75 37.57 5.22
C ALA A 202 -8.79 37.47 6.43
N SER A 203 -7.56 37.01 6.10
CA SER A 203 -6.28 37.72 6.24
C SER A 203 -5.84 38.34 7.58
N ALA A 204 -4.70 37.86 8.13
CA ALA A 204 -3.43 38.61 8.08
C ALA A 204 -2.25 37.82 8.71
N ALA A 205 -1.03 38.00 8.19
CA ALA A 205 0.24 37.69 8.87
C ALA A 205 0.90 39.01 9.32
N PRO A 206 1.74 39.01 10.38
CA PRO A 206 3.21 38.98 10.18
C PRO A 206 3.93 38.19 11.32
N THR A 207 5.25 38.09 11.48
CA THR A 207 6.46 38.60 10.78
C THR A 207 7.59 37.56 10.90
N ALA A 208 8.78 37.78 10.30
CA ALA A 208 10.00 37.01 10.57
C ALA A 208 11.13 37.88 11.16
N GLY A 209 12.05 37.26 11.90
CA GLY A 209 13.30 37.89 12.40
C GLY A 209 14.39 36.82 12.59
N PRO A 210 15.62 36.99 12.05
CA PRO A 210 16.64 35.94 12.02
C PRO A 210 17.63 36.02 13.18
N ALA A 211 18.20 34.88 13.57
CA ALA A 211 19.38 34.82 14.44
C ALA A 211 20.30 33.66 14.03
N ALA A 212 21.42 33.98 13.38
CA ALA A 212 22.50 33.03 13.12
C ALA A 212 23.39 32.87 14.37
N ARG A 213 23.90 31.66 14.63
CA ARG A 213 24.99 31.42 15.58
C ARG A 213 26.02 30.44 15.00
N ALA A 214 27.28 30.67 15.37
CA ALA A 214 28.45 30.12 14.70
C ALA A 214 28.94 28.78 15.28
N PHE A 215 29.77 28.09 14.49
CA PHE A 215 30.56 26.93 14.89
C PHE A 215 31.78 27.32 15.73
N PRO A 216 32.24 26.44 16.64
CA PRO A 216 33.64 26.30 17.01
C PRO A 216 34.23 24.97 16.48
N ALA A 217 35.56 24.90 16.41
CA ALA A 217 36.30 23.92 15.61
C ALA A 217 36.88 22.72 16.40
N ALA A 218 37.16 21.65 15.63
CA ALA A 218 38.18 20.61 15.77
C ALA A 218 38.80 20.28 17.16
N GLY A 219 38.73 18.99 17.54
CA GLY A 219 39.53 18.44 18.62
C GLY A 219 39.61 16.90 18.65
N ARG A 220 40.79 16.36 18.29
CA ARG A 220 41.34 15.02 18.63
C ARG A 220 40.76 13.76 17.95
N LEU A 221 41.64 13.03 17.25
CA LEU A 221 41.41 11.69 16.67
C LEU A 221 41.74 10.58 17.69
N PRO A 222 40.93 9.50 17.80
CA PRO A 222 41.30 8.26 18.50
C PRO A 222 41.94 7.22 17.56
N SER A 223 42.69 6.28 18.17
CA SER A 223 43.45 5.20 17.51
C SER A 223 42.59 4.15 16.78
N PRO A 224 43.20 3.29 15.92
CA PRO A 224 42.46 2.43 15.00
C PRO A 224 41.84 1.22 15.70
N ALA A 225 40.61 1.38 16.19
CA ALA A 225 39.65 0.29 16.09
C ALA A 225 39.47 -0.06 14.60
N THR A 226 39.34 -1.34 14.27
CA THR A 226 39.01 -1.80 12.92
C THR A 226 37.74 -1.07 12.47
N LEU A 227 37.87 -0.10 11.55
CA LEU A 227 36.79 0.84 11.23
C LEU A 227 35.61 0.08 10.61
N ARG A 228 34.59 -0.18 11.44
CA ARG A 228 33.27 -0.61 10.98
C ARG A 228 32.79 0.40 9.95
N ARG A 229 32.45 -0.09 8.75
CA ARG A 229 32.00 0.76 7.64
C ARG A 229 30.58 1.31 7.87
N SER A 230 29.87 0.73 8.82
CA SER A 230 28.47 1.02 9.14
C SER A 230 28.34 1.73 10.49
N SER A 231 27.60 2.84 10.54
CA SER A 231 27.24 3.57 11.76
C SER A 231 25.84 3.18 12.23
N GLU A 232 25.64 2.93 13.53
CA GLU A 232 24.29 2.79 14.10
C GLU A 232 23.49 4.11 13.95
N LEU A 233 22.22 4.00 13.59
CA LEU A 233 21.24 5.09 13.56
C LEU A 233 20.39 5.10 14.84
N PHE A 234 19.91 3.93 15.26
CA PHE A 234 19.13 3.74 16.47
C PHE A 234 19.10 2.27 16.89
N ARG A 235 18.80 2.04 18.17
CA ARG A 235 18.52 0.74 18.77
C ARG A 235 17.25 0.79 19.60
N ARG A 236 16.45 -0.28 19.60
CA ARG A 236 15.21 -0.42 20.38
C ARG A 236 15.04 -1.85 20.89
N ARG A 237 14.30 -1.98 21.99
CA ARG A 237 13.77 -3.25 22.49
C ARG A 237 12.25 -3.29 22.33
N ASP A 238 11.70 -4.48 22.15
CA ASP A 238 10.26 -4.70 22.14
C ASP A 238 9.68 -4.69 23.57
N ALA A 239 8.36 -4.75 23.69
CA ALA A 239 7.68 -4.74 24.98
C ALA A 239 7.97 -5.97 25.86
N SER A 240 8.40 -7.10 25.29
CA SER A 240 8.89 -8.24 26.09
C SER A 240 10.28 -7.98 26.70
N GLY A 241 11.00 -7.01 26.17
CA GLY A 241 12.40 -6.73 26.48
C GLY A 241 13.39 -7.65 25.78
N LEU A 242 12.96 -8.79 25.21
CA LEU A 242 13.86 -9.82 24.67
C LEU A 242 14.40 -9.48 23.29
N ILE A 243 13.57 -8.96 22.37
CA ILE A 243 14.02 -8.62 21.02
C ILE A 243 14.69 -7.26 21.08
N THR A 244 15.96 -7.20 20.64
CA THR A 244 16.64 -5.95 20.33
C THR A 244 16.80 -5.83 18.82
N THR A 245 16.34 -4.73 18.23
CA THR A 245 16.71 -4.34 16.86
C THR A 245 17.58 -3.10 16.87
N ALA A 246 18.50 -3.01 15.91
CA ALA A 246 19.26 -1.80 15.62
C ALA A 246 19.33 -1.56 14.12
N ALA A 247 19.20 -0.30 13.71
CA ALA A 247 19.39 0.11 12.32
C ALA A 247 20.80 0.66 12.13
N PHE A 248 21.45 0.27 11.04
CA PHE A 248 22.81 0.65 10.67
C PHE A 248 22.81 1.27 9.27
N ARG A 249 23.77 2.17 9.02
CA ARG A 249 23.93 2.90 7.77
C ARG A 249 25.38 2.84 7.30
N HIS A 250 25.60 2.46 6.04
CA HIS A 250 26.87 2.60 5.34
C HIS A 250 26.69 3.48 4.10
N ARG A 251 27.38 4.61 4.04
CA ARG A 251 27.41 5.49 2.87
C ARG A 251 28.70 5.27 2.08
N ALA A 252 28.59 5.12 0.77
CA ALA A 252 29.74 4.99 -0.11
C ALA A 252 30.76 6.13 0.07
N GLY A 253 32.05 5.77 0.14
CA GLY A 253 33.15 6.73 0.25
C GLY A 253 33.40 7.54 -1.02
N HIS A 254 32.98 7.01 -2.17
CA HIS A 254 33.21 7.55 -3.51
C HIS A 254 31.92 7.61 -4.34
N ASP A 255 31.98 8.37 -5.42
CA ASP A 255 30.91 8.56 -6.38
C ASP A 255 31.11 7.60 -7.57
N GLN A 256 30.06 6.90 -8.00
CA GLN A 256 30.07 6.06 -9.20
C GLN A 256 28.68 5.93 -9.83
N GLN A 257 28.62 5.52 -11.09
CA GLN A 257 27.38 5.37 -11.87
C GLN A 257 26.54 4.19 -11.40
N HIS A 258 27.17 3.02 -11.21
CA HIS A 258 26.51 1.78 -10.80
C HIS A 258 27.10 1.28 -9.48
N PHE A 259 26.28 1.08 -8.46
CA PHE A 259 26.60 0.29 -7.29
C PHE A 259 26.07 -1.13 -7.46
N THR A 260 26.85 -2.09 -6.98
CA THR A 260 26.42 -3.49 -6.89
C THR A 260 26.83 -4.00 -5.52
N ASP A 261 25.82 -4.45 -4.78
CA ASP A 261 25.91 -5.15 -3.50
C ASP A 261 26.74 -4.40 -2.43
N LEU A 262 26.50 -3.08 -2.28
CA LEU A 262 27.02 -2.28 -1.17
C LEU A 262 26.42 -2.79 0.15
N ALA A 263 27.25 -3.36 1.01
CA ALA A 263 26.85 -3.96 2.27
C ALA A 263 26.74 -2.92 3.40
N ALA A 264 25.59 -2.86 4.07
CA ALA A 264 25.46 -2.30 5.42
C ALA A 264 25.52 -3.45 6.44
N GLU A 265 26.54 -3.44 7.29
CA GLU A 265 26.84 -4.48 8.29
C GLU A 265 26.05 -4.23 9.58
N VAL A 266 25.61 -5.31 10.24
CA VAL A 266 25.03 -5.27 11.59
C VAL A 266 26.07 -5.64 12.66
N ASP A 267 25.69 -5.61 13.94
CA ASP A 267 26.56 -6.13 15.00
C ASP A 267 26.80 -7.64 14.87
N GLY A 268 27.97 -8.12 15.31
CA GLY A 268 28.35 -9.53 15.26
C GLY A 268 27.52 -10.46 16.16
N ASP A 269 26.65 -9.93 17.03
CA ASP A 269 25.65 -10.67 17.80
C ASP A 269 24.23 -10.64 17.16
N MET A 270 24.07 -9.93 16.04
CA MET A 270 22.80 -9.76 15.32
C MET A 270 22.77 -10.50 13.98
N VAL A 271 21.55 -10.72 13.49
CA VAL A 271 21.28 -11.15 12.11
C VAL A 271 20.57 -10.00 11.37
N ALA A 272 21.01 -9.69 10.16
CA ALA A 272 20.35 -8.72 9.29
C ALA A 272 19.01 -9.28 8.77
N ILE A 273 17.90 -8.65 9.16
CA ILE A 273 16.52 -9.13 8.90
C ILE A 273 15.70 -8.21 7.99
N GLY A 274 16.19 -6.99 7.77
CA GLY A 274 15.57 -5.97 6.96
C GLY A 274 16.59 -4.90 6.60
N GLY A 275 16.19 -3.92 5.80
CA GLY A 275 17.09 -2.86 5.39
C GLY A 275 16.53 -2.06 4.22
N GLY A 276 17.41 -1.28 3.61
CA GLY A 276 17.02 -0.24 2.68
C GLY A 276 18.19 0.35 1.92
N ALA A 277 17.89 1.35 1.09
CA ALA A 277 18.87 2.09 0.34
C ALA A 277 18.35 3.49 -0.03
N THR A 278 19.23 4.49 0.00
CA THR A 278 18.98 5.83 -0.55
C THR A 278 20.04 6.14 -1.58
N ALA A 279 19.60 6.31 -2.83
CA ALA A 279 20.40 6.80 -3.94
C ALA A 279 20.28 8.34 -4.03
N VAL A 280 19.95 8.90 -5.20
CA VAL A 280 19.71 10.35 -5.37
C VAL A 280 18.52 10.59 -6.28
N ASP A 281 17.76 11.66 -6.04
CA ASP A 281 16.59 12.04 -6.84
C ASP A 281 16.95 12.97 -8.02
N ALA A 282 17.99 13.80 -7.84
CA ALA A 282 18.38 14.87 -8.76
C ALA A 282 19.90 14.88 -9.08
N PRO A 283 20.35 15.55 -10.16
CA PRO A 283 19.54 16.15 -11.22
C PRO A 283 18.83 15.12 -12.10
N GLN A 284 19.51 14.06 -12.55
CA GLN A 284 18.88 12.97 -13.30
C GLN A 284 18.33 11.89 -12.38
N GLY A 285 18.91 11.77 -11.19
CA GLY A 285 18.58 10.74 -10.21
C GLY A 285 19.27 9.41 -10.52
N ALA A 286 19.41 8.60 -9.47
CA ALA A 286 19.86 7.22 -9.54
C ALA A 286 18.87 6.35 -8.76
N LEU A 287 18.62 5.17 -9.27
CA LEU A 287 17.43 4.37 -8.97
C LEU A 287 17.84 3.03 -8.40
N LEU A 288 17.03 2.49 -7.49
CA LEU A 288 17.34 1.25 -6.79
C LEU A 288 17.16 0.04 -7.70
N THR A 289 18.10 -0.89 -7.62
CA THR A 289 18.05 -2.19 -8.29
C THR A 289 18.20 -3.36 -7.34
N ALA A 290 18.65 -3.15 -6.09
CA ALA A 290 18.56 -4.18 -5.05
C ALA A 290 18.49 -3.59 -3.64
N SER A 291 17.83 -4.31 -2.74
CA SER A 291 17.85 -4.14 -1.29
C SER A 291 17.44 -5.49 -0.69
N TYR A 292 18.40 -6.32 -0.24
CA TYR A 292 18.17 -7.73 0.12
C TYR A 292 19.19 -8.24 1.15
N PRO A 293 18.93 -9.32 1.90
CA PRO A 293 19.88 -9.84 2.88
C PRO A 293 21.12 -10.48 2.22
N ALA A 294 22.28 -10.38 2.87
CA ALA A 294 23.42 -11.24 2.57
C ALA A 294 23.16 -12.68 3.04
N ASP A 295 23.75 -13.66 2.36
CA ASP A 295 23.47 -15.10 2.59
C ASP A 295 23.88 -15.58 3.99
N ASP A 296 24.85 -14.92 4.64
CA ASP A 296 25.33 -15.20 6.00
C ASP A 296 24.58 -14.41 7.10
N GLY A 297 23.64 -13.55 6.70
CA GLY A 297 22.91 -12.63 7.57
C GLY A 297 23.79 -11.62 8.32
N SER A 298 25.02 -11.33 7.89
CA SER A 298 25.89 -10.32 8.53
C SER A 298 25.61 -8.89 8.04
N ALA A 299 24.99 -8.76 6.87
CA ALA A 299 24.74 -7.49 6.21
C ALA A 299 23.43 -7.46 5.41
N TRP A 300 23.01 -6.24 5.08
CA TRP A 300 22.01 -5.97 4.05
C TRP A 300 22.68 -5.34 2.83
N LEU A 301 22.40 -5.88 1.65
CA LEU A 301 23.04 -5.54 0.38
C LEU A 301 22.14 -4.62 -0.45
N ALA A 302 22.71 -3.49 -0.88
CA ALA A 302 22.03 -2.50 -1.70
C ALA A 302 22.71 -2.31 -3.07
N SER A 303 21.90 -2.13 -4.12
CA SER A 303 22.37 -1.80 -5.47
C SER A 303 21.56 -0.66 -6.07
N SER A 304 22.23 0.20 -6.84
CA SER A 304 21.62 1.33 -7.54
C SER A 304 22.35 1.60 -8.86
N LYS A 305 21.66 2.24 -9.81
CA LYS A 305 22.26 2.72 -11.05
C LYS A 305 21.61 4.02 -11.49
N ASP A 306 22.35 4.79 -12.28
CA ASP A 306 21.76 5.68 -13.26
C ASP A 306 21.02 4.89 -14.36
N HIS A 307 20.39 5.59 -15.31
CA HIS A 307 19.61 4.93 -16.38
C HIS A 307 20.17 5.28 -17.76
N ASN A 308 19.57 6.25 -18.46
CA ASN A 308 19.94 6.65 -19.82
C ASN A 308 20.94 7.83 -19.87
N ILE A 309 21.01 8.63 -18.80
CA ILE A 309 21.98 9.72 -18.65
C ILE A 309 22.87 9.38 -17.45
N PRO A 310 24.22 9.43 -17.59
CA PRO A 310 25.12 9.15 -16.49
C PRO A 310 24.86 10.01 -15.25
N GLN A 311 24.71 9.37 -14.10
CA GLN A 311 24.54 10.01 -12.79
C GLN A 311 25.46 9.34 -11.77
N PRO A 312 26.77 9.72 -11.74
CA PRO A 312 27.61 9.43 -10.59
C PRO A 312 26.93 9.93 -9.31
N HIS A 313 26.89 9.07 -8.30
CA HIS A 313 26.24 9.34 -7.03
C HIS A 313 26.90 8.54 -5.91
N ARG A 314 26.48 8.79 -4.65
CA ARG A 314 26.84 7.94 -3.50
C ARG A 314 25.62 7.19 -3.03
N LEU A 315 25.63 5.87 -3.17
CA LEU A 315 24.64 5.02 -2.53
C LEU A 315 24.83 5.03 -1.01
N THR A 316 23.72 5.10 -0.29
CA THR A 316 23.64 4.82 1.15
C THR A 316 22.87 3.54 1.35
N ALA A 317 23.52 2.51 1.88
CA ALA A 317 22.90 1.24 2.26
C ALA A 317 22.47 1.28 3.73
N PHE A 318 21.38 0.59 4.05
CA PHE A 318 20.87 0.45 5.42
C PHE A 318 20.56 -1.00 5.75
N ALA A 319 20.84 -1.40 6.99
CA ALA A 319 20.49 -2.71 7.53
C ALA A 319 19.72 -2.55 8.85
N ILE A 320 18.80 -3.48 9.11
CA ILE A 320 18.12 -3.66 10.38
C ILE A 320 18.61 -5.00 10.93
N GLY A 321 19.45 -4.94 11.96
CA GLY A 321 19.90 -6.11 12.71
C GLY A 321 18.91 -6.47 13.81
N MET A 322 18.78 -7.75 14.09
CA MET A 322 17.99 -8.28 15.21
C MET A 322 18.77 -9.30 16.00
N ARG A 323 18.58 -9.28 17.33
CA ARG A 323 19.00 -10.33 18.27
C ARG A 323 17.90 -10.54 19.32
N ILE A 324 17.92 -11.69 19.98
CA ILE A 324 16.96 -12.04 21.04
C ILE A 324 17.77 -12.43 22.29
N ASP A 325 17.52 -11.79 23.43
CA ASP A 325 18.13 -12.18 24.71
C ASP A 325 17.81 -13.67 24.99
N GLY A 326 18.79 -14.45 25.45
CA GLY A 326 18.66 -15.91 25.61
C GLY A 326 18.79 -16.74 24.32
N VAL A 327 19.11 -16.12 23.18
CA VAL A 327 19.31 -16.82 21.89
C VAL A 327 20.64 -16.40 21.26
N SER A 328 21.52 -17.36 20.96
CA SER A 328 22.75 -17.09 20.22
C SER A 328 22.47 -16.67 18.78
N ARG A 329 23.40 -15.91 18.16
CA ARG A 329 23.29 -15.53 16.73
C ARG A 329 23.10 -16.75 15.83
N ASP A 330 23.85 -17.83 16.08
CA ASP A 330 23.81 -19.04 15.26
C ASP A 330 22.46 -19.75 15.38
N ARG A 331 21.88 -19.82 16.59
CA ARG A 331 20.53 -20.34 16.79
C ARG A 331 19.48 -19.45 16.12
N LEU A 332 19.62 -18.13 16.22
CA LEU A 332 18.71 -17.20 15.56
C LEU A 332 18.75 -17.37 14.02
N ALA A 333 19.95 -17.41 13.43
CA ALA A 333 20.15 -17.54 11.98
C ALA A 333 19.77 -18.93 11.44
N GLY A 334 20.19 -20.00 12.13
CA GLY A 334 20.08 -21.38 11.65
C GLY A 334 18.82 -22.13 12.09
N GLU A 335 18.20 -21.77 13.21
CA GLU A 335 16.99 -22.46 13.72
C GLU A 335 15.72 -21.62 13.68
N LEU A 336 15.80 -20.31 13.92
CA LEU A 336 14.59 -19.49 14.11
C LEU A 336 14.22 -18.65 12.89
N LEU A 337 15.21 -18.20 12.11
CA LEU A 337 15.00 -17.45 10.88
C LEU A 337 14.94 -18.38 9.66
N THR A 338 14.26 -17.93 8.61
CA THR A 338 14.27 -18.52 7.28
C THR A 338 14.14 -17.40 6.26
N VAL A 339 14.98 -17.40 5.22
CA VAL A 339 14.87 -16.47 4.09
C VAL A 339 14.32 -17.22 2.89
N VAL A 340 13.09 -16.89 2.47
CA VAL A 340 12.51 -17.44 1.24
C VAL A 340 12.82 -16.51 0.08
N ARG A 341 13.42 -17.05 -0.98
CA ARG A 341 13.63 -16.37 -2.26
C ARG A 341 12.67 -16.92 -3.30
N ASN A 342 12.03 -16.04 -4.07
CA ASN A 342 11.30 -16.42 -5.27
C ASN A 342 11.72 -15.56 -6.46
N ARG A 343 11.98 -16.19 -7.60
CA ARG A 343 12.43 -15.54 -8.84
C ARG A 343 11.28 -15.45 -9.83
N SER A 344 11.11 -14.30 -10.46
CA SER A 344 10.11 -14.09 -11.51
C SER A 344 10.44 -14.87 -12.78
N ARG A 345 9.44 -15.01 -13.66
CA ARG A 345 9.71 -15.19 -15.10
C ARG A 345 10.51 -14.01 -15.66
N HIS A 346 11.24 -14.24 -16.75
CA HIS A 346 11.95 -13.19 -17.48
C HIS A 346 10.92 -12.36 -18.28
N ALA A 347 10.89 -11.04 -18.09
CA ALA A 347 9.89 -10.13 -18.69
C ALA A 347 10.36 -8.66 -18.66
N ALA A 348 9.70 -7.81 -19.46
CA ALA A 348 9.83 -6.34 -19.45
C ALA A 348 9.50 -5.73 -18.07
N HIS A 349 8.34 -6.12 -17.51
CA HIS A 349 7.86 -5.69 -16.20
C HIS A 349 7.76 -6.89 -15.24
N PRO A 350 8.89 -7.45 -14.76
CA PRO A 350 8.87 -8.66 -13.97
C PRO A 350 8.43 -8.38 -12.53
N PHE A 351 7.68 -9.32 -11.97
CA PHE A 351 7.28 -9.31 -10.56
C PHE A 351 7.47 -10.69 -9.94
N ALA A 352 7.74 -10.72 -8.64
CA ALA A 352 7.82 -11.94 -7.85
C ALA A 352 7.18 -11.73 -6.47
N SER A 353 6.68 -12.80 -5.87
CA SER A 353 6.25 -12.81 -4.47
C SER A 353 6.85 -14.00 -3.74
N ALA A 354 7.68 -13.77 -2.73
CA ALA A 354 8.18 -14.80 -1.83
C ALA A 354 7.15 -15.01 -0.70
N ARG A 355 6.61 -16.23 -0.57
CA ARG A 355 5.62 -16.58 0.45
C ARG A 355 6.31 -17.05 1.74
N VAL A 356 5.71 -16.72 2.87
CA VAL A 356 6.15 -17.20 4.19
C VAL A 356 5.86 -18.71 4.30
N PRO A 357 6.78 -19.53 4.82
CA PRO A 357 6.52 -20.96 5.10
C PRO A 357 5.51 -21.15 6.23
N GLU A 358 4.91 -22.34 6.32
CA GLU A 358 4.08 -22.71 7.46
C GLU A 358 4.88 -22.62 8.78
N GLY A 359 4.21 -22.26 9.88
CA GLY A 359 4.82 -22.08 11.20
C GLY A 359 5.77 -20.87 11.32
N HIS A 360 5.80 -19.98 10.31
CA HIS A 360 6.61 -18.77 10.31
C HIS A 360 5.79 -17.49 10.10
N THR A 361 6.36 -16.36 10.52
CA THR A 361 5.80 -15.02 10.48
C THR A 361 6.70 -14.13 9.62
N LEU A 362 6.11 -13.31 8.72
CA LEU A 362 6.85 -12.32 7.93
C LEU A 362 7.37 -11.19 8.84
N ILE A 363 8.68 -10.98 8.90
CA ILE A 363 9.27 -9.88 9.69
C ILE A 363 9.95 -8.82 8.82
N GLY A 364 10.35 -9.17 7.60
CA GLY A 364 10.99 -8.29 6.65
C GLY A 364 11.07 -8.91 5.27
N GLY A 365 11.83 -8.27 4.37
CA GLY A 365 12.01 -8.76 3.01
C GLY A 365 12.71 -7.74 2.13
N GLY A 366 12.89 -8.11 0.86
CA GLY A 366 13.73 -7.36 -0.07
C GLY A 366 13.56 -7.79 -1.52
N PHE A 367 14.43 -7.24 -2.37
CA PHE A 367 14.41 -7.46 -3.81
C PHE A 367 15.81 -7.38 -4.45
N ARG A 368 15.97 -8.06 -5.59
CA ARG A 368 17.11 -7.89 -6.50
C ARG A 368 16.65 -7.96 -7.95
N VAL A 369 16.80 -6.87 -8.69
CA VAL A 369 16.53 -6.80 -10.13
C VAL A 369 17.76 -7.32 -10.87
N ASN A 370 17.60 -8.38 -11.66
CA ASN A 370 18.70 -9.01 -12.39
C ASN A 370 18.92 -8.33 -13.76
N TRP A 371 19.07 -7.01 -13.75
CA TRP A 371 19.13 -6.16 -14.96
C TRP A 371 20.40 -6.36 -15.82
N ARG A 372 21.42 -7.04 -15.29
CA ARG A 372 22.62 -7.45 -16.03
C ARG A 372 22.51 -8.86 -16.65
N ASP A 373 21.31 -9.41 -16.85
CA ASP A 373 21.12 -10.73 -17.49
C ASP A 373 21.65 -10.68 -18.94
N PRO A 374 22.69 -11.44 -19.31
CA PRO A 374 23.33 -11.34 -20.63
C PRO A 374 22.40 -11.74 -21.79
N ARG A 375 21.25 -12.35 -21.50
CA ARG A 375 20.18 -12.59 -22.49
C ARG A 375 19.51 -11.31 -23.00
N GLY A 376 19.58 -10.22 -22.23
CA GLY A 376 18.83 -8.99 -22.51
C GLY A 376 19.47 -8.09 -23.57
N GLY A 377 20.78 -8.17 -23.83
CA GLY A 377 21.50 -7.35 -24.82
C GLY A 377 21.60 -5.84 -24.52
N HIS A 378 20.67 -5.30 -23.73
CA HIS A 378 20.52 -3.89 -23.38
C HIS A 378 21.22 -3.54 -22.05
N THR A 379 21.73 -2.31 -21.92
CA THR A 379 22.49 -1.83 -20.75
C THR A 379 21.68 -0.88 -19.86
N GLU A 380 20.56 -0.40 -20.40
CA GLU A 380 19.57 0.47 -19.78
C GLU A 380 18.97 -0.20 -18.54
N GLY A 381 18.54 -1.46 -18.68
CA GLY A 381 18.17 -2.34 -17.57
C GLY A 381 16.82 -2.04 -16.91
N ASN A 382 16.34 -3.02 -16.14
CA ASN A 382 15.14 -2.85 -15.31
C ASN A 382 15.46 -2.15 -13.98
N LEU A 383 14.47 -1.40 -13.50
CA LEU A 383 14.56 -0.51 -12.35
C LEU A 383 13.39 -0.78 -11.40
N ALA A 384 13.62 -0.73 -10.08
CA ALA A 384 12.62 -1.16 -9.11
C ALA A 384 11.44 -0.19 -8.99
N THR A 385 10.23 -0.73 -8.91
CA THR A 385 8.99 0.03 -8.65
C THR A 385 8.36 -0.34 -7.32
N ALA A 386 8.58 -1.57 -6.82
CA ALA A 386 8.00 -2.01 -5.56
C ALA A 386 8.85 -3.06 -4.85
N SER A 387 8.83 -3.01 -3.52
CA SER A 387 9.34 -4.01 -2.58
C SER A 387 8.59 -3.85 -1.26
N PHE A 388 7.58 -4.68 -0.99
CA PHE A 388 6.63 -4.46 0.10
C PHE A 388 5.95 -5.75 0.60
N PRO A 389 5.44 -5.78 1.85
CA PRO A 389 4.63 -6.89 2.34
C PRO A 389 3.25 -6.88 1.68
N ARG A 390 2.78 -8.05 1.24
CA ARG A 390 1.43 -8.27 0.72
C ARG A 390 0.59 -9.00 1.75
N ALA A 391 -0.69 -8.63 1.83
CA ALA A 391 -1.68 -9.36 2.63
C ALA A 391 -1.70 -10.85 2.25
N GLY A 392 -1.75 -11.73 3.26
CA GLY A 392 -1.60 -13.18 3.08
C GLY A 392 -0.16 -13.71 3.20
N GLY A 393 0.73 -13.00 3.91
CA GLY A 393 2.05 -13.52 4.30
C GLY A 393 3.01 -13.71 3.13
N ALA A 394 3.29 -12.65 2.37
CA ALA A 394 4.30 -12.69 1.31
C ALA A 394 5.01 -11.35 1.14
N TRP A 395 6.29 -11.37 0.77
CA TRP A 395 6.98 -10.17 0.27
C TRP A 395 6.86 -10.10 -1.24
N THR A 396 6.48 -8.95 -1.80
CA THR A 396 6.30 -8.75 -3.24
C THR A 396 7.29 -7.71 -3.75
N ALA A 397 7.98 -8.04 -4.85
CA ALA A 397 8.87 -7.15 -5.56
C ALA A 397 8.41 -6.95 -7.02
N ARG A 398 8.62 -5.74 -7.54
CA ARG A 398 8.37 -5.38 -8.95
C ARG A 398 9.47 -4.48 -9.49
N SER A 399 9.73 -4.63 -10.79
CA SER A 399 10.54 -3.71 -11.58
C SER A 399 9.95 -3.55 -12.96
N LYS A 400 10.41 -2.54 -13.70
CA LYS A 400 10.11 -2.36 -15.12
C LYS A 400 11.35 -1.89 -15.87
N ASP A 401 11.40 -2.21 -17.16
CA ASP A 401 12.15 -1.44 -18.13
C ASP A 401 11.51 -0.05 -18.29
N HIS A 402 12.18 0.83 -19.01
CA HIS A 402 11.72 2.20 -19.11
C HIS A 402 12.11 2.83 -20.45
N ARG A 403 11.08 3.09 -21.28
CA ARG A 403 11.14 3.52 -22.69
C ARG A 403 11.71 2.47 -23.65
N VAL A 404 12.92 1.98 -23.40
CA VAL A 404 13.55 0.90 -24.16
C VAL A 404 13.24 -0.40 -23.44
N SER A 405 12.71 -1.41 -24.13
CA SER A 405 12.44 -2.68 -23.47
C SER A 405 13.74 -3.40 -23.14
N SER A 406 13.88 -3.85 -21.89
CA SER A 406 15.09 -4.49 -21.38
C SER A 406 14.73 -5.70 -20.48
N PRO A 407 14.06 -6.73 -21.01
CA PRO A 407 13.52 -7.82 -20.20
C PRO A 407 14.54 -8.48 -19.27
N CYS A 408 14.15 -8.74 -18.03
CA CYS A 408 14.99 -9.40 -17.04
C CYS A 408 14.15 -10.22 -16.03
N THR A 409 14.81 -10.84 -15.05
CA THR A 409 14.12 -11.40 -13.86
C THR A 409 14.27 -10.50 -12.64
N ILE A 410 13.35 -10.60 -11.68
CA ILE A 410 13.48 -10.04 -10.34
C ILE A 410 13.40 -11.15 -9.30
N ASP A 411 14.27 -11.12 -8.31
CA ASP A 411 14.17 -11.94 -7.10
C ASP A 411 13.44 -11.13 -6.01
N ALA A 412 12.41 -11.74 -5.40
CA ALA A 412 11.78 -11.26 -4.17
C ALA A 412 12.29 -12.11 -2.99
N TYR A 413 12.52 -11.46 -1.85
CA TYR A 413 13.00 -12.09 -0.62
C TYR A 413 11.99 -11.83 0.50
N ALA A 414 11.58 -12.88 1.22
CA ALA A 414 10.83 -12.78 2.47
C ALA A 414 11.72 -13.25 3.61
N VAL A 415 11.90 -12.41 4.64
CA VAL A 415 12.59 -12.78 5.87
C VAL A 415 11.54 -13.17 6.90
N CYS A 416 11.64 -14.40 7.39
CA CYS A 416 10.63 -15.04 8.21
C CYS A 416 11.23 -15.50 9.54
N LEU A 417 10.48 -15.36 10.63
CA LEU A 417 10.82 -15.85 11.97
C LEU A 417 9.80 -16.91 12.37
N LYS A 418 10.22 -18.01 13.04
CA LYS A 418 9.28 -19.00 13.60
C LYS A 418 8.21 -18.33 14.44
N SER A 419 6.93 -18.62 14.15
CA SER A 419 5.78 -17.96 14.80
C SER A 419 5.66 -18.29 16.29
N SER A 420 6.22 -19.41 16.73
CA SER A 420 6.43 -19.74 18.14
C SER A 420 7.74 -20.50 18.36
N PHE A 421 8.44 -20.17 19.44
CA PHE A 421 9.67 -20.84 19.88
C PHE A 421 9.87 -20.71 21.39
N VAL A 422 10.89 -21.38 21.93
CA VAL A 422 11.22 -21.39 23.36
C VAL A 422 12.53 -20.63 23.61
N VAL A 423 12.53 -19.80 24.64
CA VAL A 423 13.69 -19.12 25.23
C VAL A 423 13.68 -19.45 26.72
N ASP A 424 14.78 -20.02 27.24
CA ASP A 424 14.97 -20.37 28.65
C ASP A 424 13.78 -21.11 29.30
N GLY A 425 13.21 -22.07 28.56
CA GLY A 425 12.07 -22.89 28.99
C GLY A 425 10.69 -22.22 28.84
N VAL A 426 10.63 -20.93 28.51
CA VAL A 426 9.39 -20.17 28.29
C VAL A 426 9.05 -20.13 26.80
N ARG A 427 7.78 -20.44 26.46
CA ARG A 427 7.27 -20.32 25.09
C ARG A 427 6.86 -18.88 24.79
N TYR A 428 7.21 -18.43 23.60
CA TYR A 428 6.77 -17.16 23.04
C TYR A 428 6.08 -17.36 21.69
N THR A 429 5.22 -16.41 21.33
CA THR A 429 4.66 -16.21 20.00
C THR A 429 5.09 -14.85 19.44
N VAL A 430 5.22 -14.77 18.11
CA VAL A 430 5.58 -13.53 17.40
C VAL A 430 4.32 -12.77 17.04
N ASP A 431 4.07 -11.64 17.70
CA ASP A 431 3.05 -10.67 17.31
C ASP A 431 3.64 -9.73 16.24
N VAL A 432 2.86 -9.49 15.17
CA VAL A 432 3.28 -8.71 14.01
C VAL A 432 2.37 -7.51 13.83
N ARG A 433 3.01 -6.36 13.64
CA ARG A 433 2.36 -5.14 13.16
C ARG A 433 2.89 -4.81 11.77
N THR A 434 1.98 -4.66 10.82
CA THR A 434 2.26 -4.09 9.50
C THR A 434 1.39 -2.86 9.32
N ASP A 435 2.00 -1.74 8.92
CA ASP A 435 1.29 -0.48 8.67
C ASP A 435 1.76 0.13 7.34
N PHE A 436 0.95 1.01 6.74
CA PHE A 436 1.29 1.67 5.47
C PHE A 436 0.71 3.08 5.35
N ALA A 437 1.39 3.94 4.58
CA ALA A 437 0.94 5.29 4.26
C ALA A 437 1.16 5.59 2.77
N GLU A 438 0.15 6.17 2.13
CA GLU A 438 0.28 6.83 0.82
C GLU A 438 1.02 8.17 0.98
N SER A 439 1.78 8.58 -0.03
CA SER A 439 2.42 9.90 -0.12
C SER A 439 1.41 11.04 -0.05
N ASP A 440 1.79 12.10 0.66
CA ASP A 440 0.98 13.32 0.73
C ASP A 440 0.93 14.03 -0.63
N GLY A 441 -0.12 14.83 -0.83
CA GLY A 441 -0.23 15.71 -2.01
C GLY A 441 -1.05 15.15 -3.17
N GLY A 442 -1.27 13.84 -3.25
CA GLY A 442 -1.84 13.17 -4.42
C GLY A 442 -0.75 12.73 -5.40
N PRO A 443 -1.12 12.31 -6.62
CA PRO A 443 -0.15 11.94 -7.64
C PRO A 443 0.77 13.13 -7.97
N VAL A 444 2.08 12.96 -7.76
CA VAL A 444 3.11 13.97 -8.02
C VAL A 444 4.33 13.31 -8.68
N PRO A 445 5.19 14.05 -9.41
CA PRO A 445 6.39 13.50 -10.07
C PRO A 445 7.34 12.73 -9.14
N HIS A 446 7.68 13.33 -8.00
CA HIS A 446 8.62 12.78 -7.02
C HIS A 446 7.89 12.53 -5.68
N PRO A 447 7.02 11.51 -5.57
CA PRO A 447 6.27 11.29 -4.36
C PRO A 447 7.18 10.73 -3.27
N SER A 448 7.05 11.28 -2.06
CA SER A 448 7.68 10.75 -0.86
C SER A 448 6.63 10.47 0.21
N ALA A 449 6.86 9.43 0.99
CA ALA A 449 6.01 9.01 2.09
C ALA A 449 6.88 8.73 3.31
N VAL A 450 6.47 9.26 4.47
CA VAL A 450 7.09 9.00 5.77
C VAL A 450 6.07 8.31 6.66
N LEU A 451 6.47 7.21 7.29
CA LEU A 451 5.61 6.44 8.17
C LEU A 451 6.38 5.98 9.41
N PRO A 452 6.07 6.51 10.60
CA PRO A 452 6.59 5.97 11.85
C PRO A 452 5.92 4.62 12.16
N LEU A 453 6.66 3.71 12.78
CA LEU A 453 6.10 2.52 13.41
C LEU A 453 5.28 2.96 14.64
N PRO A 454 3.98 2.64 14.73
CA PRO A 454 3.15 3.11 15.84
C PRO A 454 3.61 2.59 17.19
N ALA A 455 3.62 3.47 18.20
CA ALA A 455 4.03 3.20 19.58
C ALA A 455 3.12 2.15 20.24
N SER A 456 3.44 0.89 20.02
CA SER A 456 2.61 -0.29 20.34
C SER A 456 3.41 -1.42 21.00
N GLY A 457 4.62 -1.12 21.46
CA GLY A 457 5.56 -2.12 22.00
C GLY A 457 6.28 -2.97 20.95
N HIS A 458 6.04 -2.72 19.65
CA HIS A 458 6.74 -3.38 18.55
C HIS A 458 8.06 -2.67 18.23
N VAL A 459 9.06 -3.42 17.77
CA VAL A 459 10.31 -2.90 17.18
C VAL A 459 10.31 -3.03 15.67
N LEU A 460 10.93 -2.07 14.97
CA LEU A 460 11.02 -2.08 13.51
C LEU A 460 11.91 -3.23 13.04
N THR A 461 11.38 -4.04 12.12
CA THR A 461 12.04 -5.22 11.53
C THR A 461 12.15 -5.15 10.02
N GLY A 462 11.23 -4.46 9.35
CA GLY A 462 11.22 -4.36 7.90
C GLY A 462 10.61 -3.05 7.42
N ILE A 463 11.05 -2.61 6.24
CA ILE A 463 10.55 -1.41 5.56
C ILE A 463 10.33 -1.73 4.08
N GLY A 464 9.40 -1.03 3.43
CA GLY A 464 9.11 -1.25 2.02
C GLY A 464 8.43 -0.07 1.35
N ALA A 465 8.29 -0.15 0.03
CA ALA A 465 7.46 0.77 -0.73
C ALA A 465 6.87 0.15 -2.00
N GLU A 466 5.80 0.76 -2.52
CA GLU A 466 5.19 0.48 -3.81
C GLU A 466 4.87 1.81 -4.50
N ALA A 467 5.57 2.15 -5.57
CA ALA A 467 5.13 3.13 -6.55
C ALA A 467 3.91 2.52 -7.27
N LEU A 468 2.77 3.23 -7.30
CA LEU A 468 1.54 2.65 -7.85
C LEU A 468 1.68 2.49 -9.38
N PRO A 469 1.20 1.38 -9.97
CA PRO A 469 1.35 1.15 -11.40
C PRO A 469 0.68 2.25 -12.24
N THR A 470 1.51 3.07 -12.85
CA THR A 470 1.20 4.14 -13.80
C THR A 470 2.20 4.04 -14.95
N GLU A 471 1.87 4.57 -16.13
CA GLU A 471 2.79 4.64 -17.26
C GLU A 471 2.98 6.11 -17.67
N PRO A 472 4.23 6.57 -17.94
CA PRO A 472 5.46 5.79 -17.95
C PRO A 472 6.01 5.45 -16.55
N GLY A 473 5.42 6.01 -15.48
CA GLY A 473 5.49 5.52 -14.10
C GLY A 473 6.78 5.77 -13.33
N SER A 474 6.64 5.90 -12.01
CA SER A 474 7.75 6.23 -11.11
C SER A 474 8.57 5.01 -10.66
N LEU A 475 9.82 5.29 -10.30
CA LEU A 475 10.89 4.33 -9.98
C LEU A 475 11.45 4.64 -8.59
N LEU A 476 11.73 3.61 -7.79
CA LEU A 476 12.22 3.76 -6.41
C LEU A 476 13.66 4.30 -6.41
N TRP A 477 13.91 5.32 -5.59
CA TRP A 477 15.26 5.85 -5.31
C TRP A 477 15.60 5.86 -3.81
N GLN A 478 14.59 5.78 -2.94
CA GLN A 478 14.75 5.80 -1.49
C GLN A 478 13.85 4.77 -0.78
N LEU A 479 14.46 3.98 0.10
CA LEU A 479 13.90 3.12 1.13
C LEU A 479 14.78 3.27 2.37
N GLU A 480 14.40 4.12 3.32
CA GLU A 480 15.28 4.57 4.40
C GLU A 480 14.65 4.33 5.77
N PRO A 481 15.28 3.58 6.69
CA PRO A 481 14.82 3.47 8.06
C PRO A 481 15.13 4.77 8.82
N THR A 482 14.10 5.40 9.39
CA THR A 482 14.21 6.70 10.08
C THR A 482 14.04 6.58 11.59
N ALA A 483 14.47 7.61 12.33
CA ALA A 483 14.20 7.77 13.77
C ALA A 483 13.82 9.20 14.16
N ASP A 484 13.43 10.03 13.18
CA ASP A 484 13.26 11.47 13.31
C ASP A 484 12.05 11.83 14.20
N GLY A 485 12.31 12.15 15.47
CA GLY A 485 11.38 12.81 16.41
C GLY A 485 10.13 12.03 16.87
N THR A 486 9.68 11.05 16.10
CA THR A 486 8.38 10.35 16.27
C THR A 486 8.52 8.86 16.57
N GLY A 487 9.73 8.30 16.45
CA GLY A 487 10.03 6.89 16.64
C GLY A 487 10.73 6.28 15.42
N PRO A 488 11.11 4.98 15.48
CA PRO A 488 11.56 4.23 14.31
C PRO A 488 10.50 4.24 13.21
N GLY A 489 10.90 4.28 11.95
CA GLY A 489 9.96 4.27 10.83
C GLY A 489 10.63 4.05 9.49
N VAL A 490 9.93 4.44 8.43
CA VAL A 490 10.44 4.50 7.06
C VAL A 490 10.25 5.90 6.47
N ARG A 491 11.20 6.32 5.65
CA ARG A 491 11.03 7.33 4.60
C ARG A 491 11.26 6.64 3.26
N SER A 492 10.32 6.77 2.35
CA SER A 492 10.41 6.22 1.00
C SER A 492 10.28 7.32 -0.03
N GLY A 493 10.89 7.12 -1.20
CA GLY A 493 10.82 8.02 -2.34
C GLY A 493 10.83 7.24 -3.65
N SER A 494 9.91 7.60 -4.54
CA SER A 494 10.02 7.29 -5.96
C SER A 494 10.12 8.60 -6.76
N LYS A 495 10.45 8.49 -8.03
CA LYS A 495 10.41 9.60 -8.99
C LYS A 495 10.03 9.10 -10.37
N ASP A 496 9.34 9.94 -11.13
CA ASP A 496 9.31 9.82 -12.58
C ASP A 496 10.71 9.95 -13.17
N HIS A 497 10.90 9.56 -14.42
CA HIS A 497 12.25 9.52 -15.00
C HIS A 497 12.24 9.94 -16.46
N GLY A 498 12.90 11.05 -16.78
CA GLY A 498 13.03 11.59 -18.14
C GLY A 498 11.72 12.04 -18.82
N GLU A 499 10.55 11.69 -18.29
CA GLU A 499 9.20 12.00 -18.75
C GLU A 499 8.36 12.31 -17.50
N TRP A 500 7.48 13.31 -17.60
CA TRP A 500 6.64 13.71 -16.46
C TRP A 500 5.56 12.66 -16.18
N SER A 501 5.55 12.07 -14.98
CA SER A 501 4.61 11.01 -14.60
C SER A 501 4.19 11.13 -13.13
N PRO A 502 3.04 11.76 -12.82
CA PRO A 502 2.58 11.91 -11.45
C PRO A 502 2.14 10.56 -10.88
N ASP A 503 2.71 10.17 -9.74
CA ASP A 503 2.43 8.88 -9.10
C ASP A 503 2.20 9.03 -7.59
N THR A 504 1.58 8.02 -6.99
CA THR A 504 1.42 7.88 -5.53
C THR A 504 2.35 6.79 -5.03
N LEU A 505 3.10 7.08 -3.97
CA LEU A 505 3.97 6.10 -3.30
C LEU A 505 3.29 5.57 -2.04
N CYS A 506 3.17 4.26 -1.90
CA CYS A 506 2.84 3.63 -0.62
C CYS A 506 4.13 3.25 0.11
N ALA A 507 4.41 3.83 1.28
CA ALA A 507 5.46 3.34 2.19
C ALA A 507 4.89 2.34 3.20
N TRP A 508 5.70 1.36 3.60
CA TRP A 508 5.32 0.27 4.49
C TRP A 508 6.32 0.11 5.64
N VAL A 509 5.81 -0.17 6.85
CA VAL A 509 6.61 -0.61 8.00
C VAL A 509 6.12 -1.95 8.52
N LEU A 510 7.07 -2.79 8.94
CA LEU A 510 6.83 -3.99 9.72
C LEU A 510 7.54 -3.85 11.05
N GLY A 511 6.88 -4.26 12.12
CA GLY A 511 7.51 -4.47 13.41
C GLY A 511 6.96 -5.67 14.15
N ILE A 512 7.74 -6.20 15.08
CA ILE A 512 7.37 -7.38 15.88
C ILE A 512 7.53 -7.10 17.38
N ARG A 513 6.86 -7.93 18.18
CA ARG A 513 7.15 -8.13 19.60
C ARG A 513 6.91 -9.58 19.97
N LEU A 514 7.50 -10.04 21.08
CA LEU A 514 7.16 -11.35 21.63
C LEU A 514 6.02 -11.23 22.62
N ILE A 515 5.10 -12.18 22.56
CA ILE A 515 4.07 -12.40 23.58
C ILE A 515 4.38 -13.73 24.24
N ARG A 516 4.41 -13.76 25.58
CA ARG A 516 4.54 -15.01 26.33
C ARG A 516 3.27 -15.84 26.13
N SER A 517 3.44 -17.09 25.72
CA SER A 517 2.35 -18.05 25.50
C SER A 517 2.03 -18.85 26.77
#